data_AF-A0A838TCX4-F1
#
_entry.id   AF-A0A838TCX4-F1
#
_cell.length_a   1.000
_cell.length_b   1.000
_cell.length_c   1.000
_cell.angle_alpha   90.00
_cell.angle_beta   90.00
_cell.angle_gamma   90.00
#
_symmetry.space_group_name_H-M   'P 1'
#
loop_
_entity.id
_entity.type
_entity.pdbx_description
1 polymer ?
#
loop_
_entity_poly.entity_id
_entity_poly.type
_entity_poly.pdbx_seq_one_letter_code
_entity_poly.pdbx_strand_id
1 'polypeptide(L)'
;MNLIVEARKHEITLPDIMQAFKKHTSKFDYQAIAEINESRQSWLMSALEYAGRNNRKIKEYKVWQDGYHPEKLITHKFCMQKLNYVHYNAIEAGFVNEPHHYSLSSAIDYAGGKGIMDVEFLE
;
A
#
# COMPACT_ATOMS: atom_id res chain seq x y z
N MET A 1 3.72 -3.45 1.20
CA MET A 1 2.70 -2.51 1.73
C MET A 1 1.67 -3.34 2.49
N ASN A 2 1.32 -2.93 3.71
CA ASN A 2 0.31 -3.59 4.54
C ASN A 2 -0.82 -2.60 4.80
N LEU A 3 -2.06 -3.03 4.60
CA LEU A 3 -3.26 -2.20 4.76
C LEU A 3 -4.31 -2.96 5.57
N ILE A 4 -5.04 -2.25 6.41
CA ILE A 4 -6.30 -2.71 6.99
C ILE A 4 -7.41 -1.93 6.30
N VAL A 5 -8.38 -2.63 5.72
CA VAL A 5 -9.45 -2.02 4.93
C VAL A 5 -10.79 -2.65 5.31
N GLU A 6 -11.83 -1.83 5.25
CA GLU A 6 -13.21 -2.25 5.43
C GLU A 6 -14.04 -1.78 4.22
N ALA A 7 -14.90 -2.66 3.71
CA ALA A 7 -15.83 -2.31 2.65
C ALA A 7 -17.11 -1.71 3.27
N ARG A 8 -17.38 -0.42 3.05
CA ARG A 8 -18.59 0.25 3.58
C ARG A 8 -19.91 -0.31 3.03
N LYS A 9 -19.87 -0.99 1.89
CA LYS A 9 -21.02 -1.64 1.27
C LYS A 9 -20.75 -3.12 1.06
N HIS A 10 -21.73 -3.95 1.40
CA HIS A 10 -21.58 -5.40 1.32
C HIS A 10 -21.43 -5.94 -0.11
N GLU A 11 -21.86 -5.16 -1.12
CA GLU A 11 -21.70 -5.48 -2.54
C GLU A 11 -20.25 -5.35 -3.04
N ILE A 12 -19.40 -4.60 -2.33
CA ILE A 12 -18.01 -4.40 -2.71
C ILE A 12 -17.17 -5.51 -2.10
N THR A 13 -16.55 -6.32 -2.94
CA THR A 13 -15.71 -7.43 -2.48
C THR A 13 -14.25 -7.00 -2.34
N LEU A 14 -13.47 -7.74 -1.54
CA LEU A 14 -12.02 -7.50 -1.43
C LEU A 14 -11.29 -7.58 -2.79
N PRO A 15 -11.57 -8.55 -3.69
CA PRO A 15 -11.05 -8.53 -5.05
C PRO A 15 -11.33 -7.22 -5.82
N ASP A 16 -12.52 -6.65 -5.68
CA ASP A 16 -12.87 -5.39 -6.36
C ASP A 16 -12.02 -4.23 -5.83
N ILE A 17 -11.88 -4.12 -4.50
CA ILE A 17 -11.02 -3.13 -3.85
C ILE A 17 -9.57 -3.29 -4.32
N MET A 18 -9.03 -4.51 -4.26
CA MET A 18 -7.64 -4.76 -4.64
C MET A 18 -7.38 -4.51 -6.12
N GLN A 19 -8.32 -4.86 -7.01
CA GLN A 19 -8.20 -4.58 -8.44
C GLN A 19 -8.21 -3.06 -8.69
N ALA A 20 -9.17 -2.35 -8.12
CA ALA A 20 -9.29 -0.89 -8.28
C ALA A 20 -8.06 -0.17 -7.73
N PHE A 21 -7.62 -0.54 -6.52
CA PHE A 21 -6.44 0.01 -5.86
C PHE A 21 -5.18 -0.18 -6.72
N LYS A 22 -4.88 -1.43 -7.12
CA LYS A 22 -3.69 -1.72 -7.93
C LYS A 22 -3.73 -1.02 -9.29
N LYS A 23 -4.89 -0.98 -9.94
CA LYS A 23 -5.05 -0.33 -11.24
C LYS A 23 -4.83 1.18 -11.15
N HIS A 24 -5.43 1.83 -10.15
CA HIS A 24 -5.31 3.27 -9.94
C HIS A 24 -3.87 3.67 -9.60
N THR A 25 -3.29 3.02 -8.58
CA THR A 25 -1.92 3.31 -8.13
C THR A 25 -0.88 2.98 -9.19
N SER A 26 -1.00 1.88 -9.95
CA SER A 26 -0.06 1.58 -11.04
C SER A 26 0.00 2.71 -12.07
N LYS A 27 -1.17 3.25 -12.45
CA LYS A 27 -1.23 4.35 -13.41
C LYS A 27 -0.61 5.61 -12.83
N PHE A 28 -0.99 5.96 -11.59
CA PHE A 28 -0.49 7.14 -10.92
C PHE A 28 1.03 7.09 -10.73
N ASP A 29 1.55 5.99 -10.18
CA ASP A 29 2.98 5.82 -9.88
C ASP A 29 3.81 5.83 -11.16
N TYR A 30 3.37 5.16 -12.22
CA TYR A 30 4.07 5.16 -13.50
C TYR A 30 4.14 6.56 -14.11
N GLN A 31 3.04 7.31 -14.07
CA GLN A 31 3.01 8.71 -14.53
C GLN A 31 3.90 9.60 -13.68
N ALA A 32 3.82 9.48 -12.35
CA ALA A 32 4.66 10.23 -11.44
C ALA A 32 6.15 9.98 -11.73
N ILE A 33 6.57 8.72 -11.89
CA ILE A 33 7.95 8.37 -12.24
C ILE A 33 8.34 8.96 -13.60
N ALA A 34 7.46 8.92 -14.59
CA ALA A 34 7.71 9.48 -15.92
C ALA A 34 7.86 11.01 -15.92
N GLU A 35 7.35 11.69 -14.89
CA GLU A 35 7.36 13.15 -14.78
C GLU A 35 8.44 13.67 -13.81
N ILE A 36 8.93 12.85 -12.87
CA ILE A 36 10.01 13.27 -11.97
C ILE A 36 11.35 13.37 -12.71
N ASN A 37 12.09 14.46 -12.43
CA ASN A 37 13.46 14.60 -12.90
C ASN A 37 14.43 13.90 -11.92
N GLU A 38 14.57 12.58 -12.08
CA GLU A 38 15.47 11.77 -11.25
C GLU A 38 16.42 10.91 -12.12
N SER A 39 17.66 10.79 -11.67
CA SER A 39 18.76 10.08 -12.34
C SER A 39 18.45 8.65 -12.82
N ARG A 40 17.70 7.83 -12.06
CA ARG A 40 17.36 6.44 -12.42
C ARG A 40 16.00 6.31 -13.07
N GLN A 41 15.35 7.40 -13.47
CA GLN A 41 14.03 7.40 -14.10
C GLN A 41 13.98 6.41 -15.28
N SER A 42 14.89 6.55 -16.26
CA SER A 42 14.88 5.69 -17.45
C SER A 42 15.06 4.22 -17.09
N TRP A 43 15.94 3.92 -16.14
CA TRP A 43 16.14 2.55 -15.65
C TRP A 43 14.88 1.99 -14.98
N LEU A 44 14.23 2.77 -14.12
CA LEU A 44 13.03 2.34 -13.40
C LEU A 44 11.86 2.09 -14.37
N MET A 45 11.67 2.99 -15.34
CA MET A 45 10.66 2.82 -16.39
C MET A 45 10.89 1.54 -17.20
N SER A 46 12.13 1.30 -17.66
CA SER A 46 12.48 0.05 -18.36
C SER A 46 12.29 -1.19 -17.49
N ALA A 47 12.56 -1.12 -16.19
CA ALA A 47 12.34 -2.23 -15.27
C ALA A 47 10.84 -2.56 -15.11
N LEU A 48 9.98 -1.54 -15.02
CA LEU A 48 8.52 -1.71 -14.93
C LEU A 48 7.92 -2.28 -16.22
N GLU A 49 8.39 -1.83 -17.38
CA GLU A 49 8.00 -2.38 -18.69
C GLU A 49 8.44 -3.85 -18.82
N TYR A 50 9.69 -4.13 -18.46
CA TYR A 50 10.25 -5.49 -18.50
C TYR A 50 9.46 -6.45 -17.59
N ALA A 51 9.08 -6.01 -16.38
CA ALA A 51 8.29 -6.80 -15.45
C ALA A 51 6.89 -7.17 -16.01
N GLY A 52 6.33 -6.37 -16.91
CA GLY A 52 5.07 -6.64 -17.59
C GLY A 52 5.18 -7.55 -18.81
N ARG A 53 6.34 -7.57 -19.46
CA ARG A 53 6.55 -8.14 -20.81
C ARG A 53 6.15 -9.61 -20.98
N ASN A 54 6.33 -10.42 -19.93
CA ASN A 54 6.05 -11.87 -19.99
C ASN A 54 4.62 -12.23 -19.62
N ASN A 55 3.76 -11.27 -19.26
CA ASN A 55 2.37 -11.51 -18.91
C ASN A 55 1.44 -10.98 -20.00
N ARG A 56 0.77 -11.88 -20.74
CA ARG A 56 -0.19 -11.54 -21.81
C ARG A 56 -1.33 -10.63 -21.37
N LYS A 57 -1.65 -10.55 -20.07
CA LYS A 57 -2.69 -9.67 -19.53
C LYS A 57 -2.21 -8.23 -19.31
N ILE A 58 -0.91 -8.00 -19.35
CA ILE A 58 -0.28 -6.70 -19.11
C ILE A 58 0.12 -6.10 -20.46
N LYS A 59 -0.28 -4.85 -20.70
CA LYS A 59 -0.06 -4.20 -22.00
C LYS A 59 1.25 -3.41 -22.06
N GLU A 60 1.57 -2.66 -21.01
CA GLU A 60 2.64 -1.66 -21.06
C GLU A 60 3.66 -1.85 -19.94
N TYR A 61 3.23 -1.86 -18.68
CA TYR A 61 4.11 -1.92 -17.52
C TYR A 61 3.46 -2.65 -16.33
N LYS A 62 4.28 -3.09 -15.37
CA LYS A 62 3.84 -3.76 -14.15
C LYS A 62 4.50 -3.15 -12.91
N VAL A 63 3.69 -2.50 -12.07
CA VAL A 63 4.13 -1.96 -10.77
C VAL A 63 3.98 -2.99 -9.65
N TRP A 64 2.82 -3.64 -9.56
CA TRP A 64 2.52 -4.59 -8.49
C TRP A 64 2.92 -6.02 -8.83
N GLN A 65 3.38 -6.76 -7.83
CA GLN A 65 3.45 -8.22 -7.89
C GLN A 65 2.04 -8.84 -8.04
N ASP A 66 2.00 -10.05 -8.59
CA ASP A 66 0.74 -10.79 -8.74
C ASP A 66 0.20 -11.26 -7.38
N GLY A 67 -1.12 -11.26 -7.23
CA GLY A 67 -1.78 -11.69 -5.99
C GLY A 67 -1.66 -10.70 -4.83
N TYR A 68 -2.22 -11.08 -3.70
CA TYR A 68 -2.14 -10.38 -2.41
C TYR A 68 -2.42 -11.41 -1.31
N HIS A 69 -2.07 -11.08 -0.06
CA HIS A 69 -2.25 -11.98 1.07
C HIS A 69 -3.34 -11.44 2.01
N PRO A 70 -4.61 -11.85 1.83
CA PRO A 70 -5.69 -11.35 2.66
C PRO A 70 -5.75 -12.11 3.99
N GLU A 71 -5.90 -11.36 5.08
CA GLU A 71 -6.23 -11.92 6.40
C GLU A 71 -7.55 -11.31 6.88
N LYS A 72 -8.53 -12.17 7.16
CA LYS A 72 -9.83 -11.71 7.66
C LYS A 72 -9.71 -11.35 9.14
N LEU A 73 -9.93 -10.09 9.48
CA LEU A 73 -9.93 -9.61 10.85
C LEU A 73 -11.34 -9.74 11.42
N ILE A 74 -11.52 -10.57 12.45
CA ILE A 74 -12.84 -10.92 13.00
C ILE A 74 -13.00 -10.42 14.44
N THR A 75 -11.96 -10.52 15.26
CA THR A 75 -12.03 -10.12 16.67
C THR A 75 -11.24 -8.85 16.88
N HIS A 76 -11.73 -7.97 17.76
CA HIS A 76 -11.03 -6.74 18.15
C HIS A 76 -9.57 -7.02 18.56
N LYS A 77 -9.33 -8.07 19.36
CA LYS A 77 -7.97 -8.48 19.75
C LYS A 77 -7.08 -8.76 18.54
N PHE A 78 -7.60 -9.44 17.51
CA PHE A 78 -6.84 -9.74 16.31
C PHE A 78 -6.65 -8.50 15.43
N CYS A 79 -7.64 -7.60 15.35
CA CYS A 79 -7.51 -6.30 14.70
C CYS A 79 -6.36 -5.49 15.32
N MET A 80 -6.33 -5.34 16.64
CA MET A 80 -5.29 -4.61 17.36
C MET A 80 -3.92 -5.25 17.21
N GLN A 81 -3.84 -6.58 17.22
CA GLN A 81 -2.59 -7.28 16.94
C GLN A 81 -2.03 -6.93 15.55
N LYS A 82 -2.89 -6.92 14.52
CA LYS A 82 -2.48 -6.60 13.15
C LYS A 82 -2.21 -5.12 12.95
N LEU A 83 -2.95 -4.23 13.60
CA LEU A 83 -2.66 -2.80 13.62
C LEU A 83 -1.26 -2.53 14.17
N ASN A 84 -0.94 -3.11 15.33
CA ASN A 84 0.40 -3.01 15.92
C ASN A 84 1.47 -3.57 14.97
N TYR A 85 1.25 -4.75 14.38
CA TYR A 85 2.18 -5.28 13.37
C TYR A 85 2.41 -4.29 12.23
N VAL A 86 1.35 -3.67 11.68
CA VAL A 86 1.45 -2.68 10.60
C VAL A 86 2.29 -1.48 11.03
N HIS A 87 2.03 -0.92 12.21
CA HIS A 87 2.73 0.26 12.73
C HIS A 87 4.20 -0.01 13.05
N TYR A 88 4.51 -1.16 13.65
CA TYR A 88 5.87 -1.51 14.05
C TYR A 88 6.76 -1.98 12.89
N ASN A 89 6.21 -2.32 11.71
CA ASN A 89 7.00 -2.73 10.55
C ASN A 89 8.11 -1.74 10.17
N ALA A 90 7.89 -0.44 10.35
CA ALA A 90 8.90 0.57 10.02
C ALA A 90 10.10 0.55 10.99
N ILE A 91 9.88 0.13 12.24
CA ILE A 91 10.96 -0.12 13.22
C ILE A 91 11.71 -1.39 12.87
N GLU A 92 10.98 -2.48 12.64
CA GLU A 92 11.58 -3.78 12.29
C GLU A 92 12.41 -3.71 11.00
N ALA A 93 12.01 -2.85 10.06
CA ALA A 93 12.76 -2.57 8.83
C ALA A 93 13.96 -1.61 9.03
N GLY A 94 14.11 -1.02 10.22
CA GLY A 94 15.20 -0.09 10.55
C GLY A 94 15.04 1.32 9.97
N PHE A 95 13.84 1.72 9.55
CA PHE A 95 13.62 3.06 8.97
C PHE A 95 13.47 4.15 10.03
N VAL A 96 12.87 3.82 11.17
CA VAL A 96 12.58 4.76 12.26
C VAL A 96 12.75 4.08 13.62
N ASN A 97 12.99 4.89 14.67
CA ASN A 97 13.09 4.38 16.04
C ASN A 97 11.74 4.24 16.75
N GLU A 98 10.70 4.94 16.26
CA GLU A 98 9.35 4.93 16.85
C GLU A 98 8.30 4.84 15.73
N PRO A 99 7.14 4.18 15.95
CA PRO A 99 6.20 3.89 14.86
C PRO A 99 5.64 5.17 14.23
N HIS A 100 5.34 6.17 15.06
CA HIS A 100 4.75 7.45 14.66
C HIS A 100 5.73 8.39 13.94
N HIS A 101 7.04 8.09 13.94
CA HIS A 101 8.01 8.83 13.13
C HIS A 101 7.97 8.46 11.64
N TYR A 102 7.33 7.34 11.28
CA TYR A 102 7.20 6.96 9.87
C TYR A 102 6.03 7.71 9.22
N SER A 103 6.34 8.79 8.50
CA SER A 103 5.35 9.73 7.94
C SER A 103 4.35 9.12 6.96
N LEU A 104 4.66 7.94 6.40
CA LEU A 104 3.81 7.20 5.46
C LEU A 104 2.98 6.10 6.16
N SER A 105 2.79 6.19 7.48
CA SER A 105 1.95 5.29 8.27
C SER A 105 0.91 6.08 9.05
N SER A 106 -0.21 5.41 9.37
CA SER A 106 -1.24 5.93 10.27
C SER A 106 -0.84 5.92 11.75
N ALA A 107 0.36 5.41 12.09
CA ALA A 107 0.83 5.35 13.47
C ALA A 107 0.82 6.72 14.17
N ILE A 108 1.05 7.81 13.43
CA ILE A 108 0.99 9.17 13.96
C ILE A 108 -0.45 9.58 14.36
N ASP A 109 -1.47 9.14 13.63
CA ASP A 109 -2.88 9.42 13.98
C ASP A 109 -3.25 8.74 15.30
N TYR A 110 -2.76 7.51 15.53
CA TYR A 110 -2.96 6.77 16.79
C TYR A 110 -2.11 7.31 17.96
N ALA A 111 -1.11 8.15 17.68
CA ALA A 111 -0.30 8.84 18.68
C ALA A 111 -0.83 10.26 19.00
N GLY A 112 -2.00 10.64 18.47
CA GLY A 112 -2.61 11.95 18.68
C GLY A 112 -2.09 13.06 17.76
N GLY A 113 -1.24 12.70 16.78
CA GLY A 113 -0.84 13.59 15.70
C GLY A 113 -1.81 13.52 14.51
N LYS A 114 -1.37 14.04 13.36
CA LYS A 114 -2.13 14.01 12.12
C LYS A 114 -1.29 13.45 10.97
N GLY A 115 -1.74 12.34 10.40
CA GLY A 115 -1.14 11.72 9.22
C GLY A 115 -1.46 12.46 7.92
N ILE A 116 -0.81 12.02 6.84
CA ILE A 116 -0.99 12.57 5.49
C ILE A 116 -2.38 12.27 4.87
N MET A 117 -3.10 11.30 5.42
CA MET A 117 -4.44 10.90 4.98
C MET A 117 -5.35 10.77 6.18
N ASP A 118 -6.65 11.01 5.98
CA ASP A 118 -7.66 10.72 6.99
C ASP A 118 -7.79 9.21 7.21
N VAL A 119 -7.89 8.80 8.48
CA VAL A 119 -8.08 7.41 8.87
C VAL A 119 -9.27 7.28 9.81
N GLU A 120 -9.93 6.13 9.73
CA GLU A 120 -10.90 5.71 10.73
C GLU A 120 -10.17 4.87 11.78
N PHE A 121 -10.44 5.17 13.05
CA PHE A 121 -9.88 4.42 14.16
C PHE A 121 -10.59 3.08 14.26
N LEU A 122 -9.82 2.00 14.44
CA LEU A 122 -10.37 0.69 14.73
C LEU A 122 -10.93 0.69 16.16
N GLU A 123 -12.22 0.38 16.29
CA GLU A 123 -12.94 0.18 17.56
C GLU A 123 -13.09 -1.31 17.92
#